data_AF-A0A8T7DCH3-F1
#
_entry.id   AF-A0A8T7DCH3-F1
#
_cell.length_a   1.000
_cell.length_b   1.000
_cell.length_c   1.000
_cell.angle_alpha   90.00
_cell.angle_beta   90.00
_cell.angle_gamma   90.00
#
_symmetry.space_group_name_H-M   'P 1'
#
loop_
_entity.id
_entity.type
_entity.pdbx_description
1 polymer ?
#
loop_
_entity_poly.entity_id
_entity_poly.type
_entity_poly.pdbx_seq_one_letter_code
_entity_poly.pdbx_strand_id
1 'polypeptide(L)'
;MSFRLKTILGIAIIEVALLSILIFSMLDFLSKSNEKQLLSHANTTVNLFSKATKDAILASDLANLESFTKEIVSNPEIVYVKIAAQGITLSEAGPDEFLKTPRNVDSQLADVNDGVFDVSTEIIESGITYGEITMGMSIDNIQRVLSETK
;
A
#
# COMPACT_ATOMS: atom_id res chain seq x y z
N MET A 1 -30.39 18.70 44.60
CA MET A 1 -29.39 17.68 44.21
C MET A 1 -28.55 17.33 45.42
N SER A 2 -28.51 16.05 45.83
CA SER A 2 -27.66 15.63 46.96
C SER A 2 -26.18 15.75 46.56
N PHE A 3 -25.32 16.03 47.55
CA PHE A 3 -23.87 16.15 47.35
C PHE A 3 -23.26 14.94 46.63
N ARG A 4 -23.81 13.74 46.91
CA ARG A 4 -23.42 12.46 46.29
C ARG A 4 -23.57 12.47 44.76
N LEU A 5 -24.67 13.01 44.23
CA LEU A 5 -24.91 13.02 42.78
C LEU A 5 -23.92 13.92 42.04
N LYS A 6 -23.54 15.07 42.63
CA LYS A 6 -22.56 15.99 42.03
C LYS A 6 -21.18 15.35 41.93
N THR A 7 -20.77 14.58 42.94
CA THR A 7 -19.50 13.85 42.93
C THR A 7 -19.49 12.73 41.89
N ILE A 8 -20.55 11.94 41.80
CA ILE A 8 -20.66 10.87 40.79
C ILE A 8 -20.59 11.44 39.38
N LEU A 9 -21.31 12.53 39.10
CA LEU A 9 -21.31 13.16 37.79
C LEU A 9 -19.94 13.75 37.43
N GLY A 10 -19.24 14.36 38.40
CA GLY A 10 -17.89 14.88 38.20
C GLY A 10 -16.89 13.78 37.83
N ILE A 11 -16.93 12.64 38.53
CA ILE A 11 -16.08 11.48 38.22
C ILE A 11 -16.42 10.91 36.84
N ALA A 12 -17.70 10.74 36.54
CA ALA A 12 -18.16 10.20 35.26
C ALA A 12 -17.71 11.07 34.07
N ILE A 13 -17.73 12.40 34.19
CA ILE A 13 -17.27 13.30 33.13
C ILE A 13 -15.76 13.14 32.88
N ILE A 14 -14.96 13.06 33.95
CA ILE A 14 -13.52 12.86 33.83
C ILE A 14 -13.22 11.50 33.18
N GLU A 15 -13.93 10.45 33.60
CA GLU A 15 -13.78 9.11 33.05
C GLU A 15 -14.12 9.07 31.56
N VAL A 16 -15.26 9.65 31.15
CA VAL A 16 -15.65 9.73 29.74
C VAL A 16 -14.61 10.50 28.92
N ALA A 17 -14.07 11.60 29.45
CA ALA A 17 -13.03 12.37 28.77
C ALA A 17 -11.74 11.54 28.58
N LEU A 18 -11.29 10.84 29.62
CA LEU A 18 -10.10 9.99 29.57
C LEU A 18 -10.27 8.82 28.60
N LEU A 19 -11.42 8.14 28.64
CA LEU A 19 -11.73 7.04 27.74
C LEU A 19 -11.80 7.52 26.28
N SER A 20 -12.39 8.69 26.03
CA SER A 20 -12.44 9.26 24.68
C SER A 20 -11.03 9.52 24.13
N ILE A 21 -10.15 10.13 24.93
CA ILE A 21 -8.75 10.37 24.55
C ILE A 21 -8.04 9.04 24.24
N LEU A 22 -8.25 8.03 25.08
CA LEU A 22 -7.64 6.71 24.90
C LEU A 22 -8.09 6.05 23.59
N ILE A 23 -9.40 6.09 23.28
CA ILE A 23 -9.96 5.53 22.05
C ILE A 23 -9.35 6.22 20.83
N PHE A 24 -9.36 7.56 20.79
CA PHE A 24 -8.79 8.29 19.65
C PHE A 24 -7.29 8.03 19.47
N SER A 25 -6.53 7.96 20.57
CA SER A 25 -5.10 7.64 20.50
C SER A 25 -4.85 6.22 19.98
N MET A 26 -5.69 5.25 20.37
CA MET A 26 -5.57 3.87 19.91
C MET A 26 -5.88 3.76 18.42
N LEU A 27 -6.91 4.46 17.93
CA LEU A 27 -7.27 4.48 16.51
C LEU A 27 -6.18 5.12 15.65
N ASP A 28 -5.63 6.26 16.08
CA ASP A 28 -4.52 6.93 15.39
C ASP A 28 -3.27 6.03 15.34
N PHE A 29 -2.93 5.38 16.46
CA PHE A 29 -1.82 4.44 16.51
C PHE A 29 -2.02 3.24 15.57
N LEU A 30 -3.22 2.65 15.57
CA LEU A 30 -3.55 1.51 14.70
C LEU A 30 -3.46 1.90 13.22
N SER A 31 -4.02 3.04 12.85
CA SER A 31 -3.97 3.56 11.47
C SER A 31 -2.52 3.75 11.01
N LYS A 32 -1.71 4.47 11.80
CA LYS A 32 -0.29 4.72 11.47
C LYS A 32 0.54 3.44 11.43
N SER A 33 0.27 2.50 12.34
CA SER A 33 0.96 1.21 12.35
C SER A 33 0.65 0.39 11.09
N ASN A 34 -0.63 0.32 10.70
CA ASN A 34 -1.05 -0.39 9.50
C ASN A 34 -0.48 0.25 8.23
N GLU A 35 -0.50 1.59 8.14
CA GLU A 35 0.11 2.33 7.04
C GLU A 35 1.61 2.04 6.92
N LYS A 36 2.34 2.11 8.03
CA LYS A 36 3.78 1.81 8.04
C LYS A 36 4.06 0.36 7.62
N GLN A 37 3.22 -0.58 8.07
CA GLN A 37 3.35 -1.99 7.68
C GLN A 37 3.09 -2.19 6.19
N LEU A 38 2.04 -1.57 5.65
CA LEU A 38 1.72 -1.61 4.22
C LEU A 38 2.88 -1.03 3.40
N LEU A 39 3.37 0.17 3.75
CA LEU A 39 4.50 0.81 3.07
C LEU A 39 5.74 -0.09 3.08
N SER A 40 6.07 -0.68 4.23
CA SER A 40 7.23 -1.58 4.34
C SER A 40 7.04 -2.84 3.50
N HIS A 41 5.85 -3.41 3.49
CA HIS A 41 5.51 -4.59 2.71
C HIS A 41 5.56 -4.31 1.21
N ALA A 42 4.96 -3.20 0.78
CA ALA A 42 4.92 -2.77 -0.61
C ALA A 42 6.33 -2.53 -1.16
N ASN A 43 7.12 -1.73 -0.45
CA ASN A 43 8.50 -1.45 -0.83
C ASN A 43 9.37 -2.71 -0.83
N THR A 44 9.19 -3.61 0.12
CA THR A 44 9.97 -4.85 0.15
C THR A 44 9.62 -5.75 -1.04
N THR A 45 8.33 -5.90 -1.33
CA THR A 45 7.83 -6.76 -2.41
C THR A 45 8.27 -6.26 -3.77
N VAL A 46 8.06 -4.96 -4.06
CA VAL A 46 8.48 -4.38 -5.35
C VAL A 46 10.00 -4.47 -5.53
N ASN A 47 10.78 -4.28 -4.46
CA ASN A 47 12.24 -4.39 -4.52
C ASN A 47 12.71 -5.83 -4.72
N LEU A 48 12.09 -6.81 -4.07
CA LEU A 48 12.39 -8.22 -4.29
C LEU A 48 12.01 -8.65 -5.71
N PHE A 49 10.86 -8.20 -6.21
CA PHE A 49 10.43 -8.46 -7.57
C PHE A 49 11.38 -7.83 -8.58
N SER A 50 11.78 -6.56 -8.40
CA SER A 50 12.79 -5.88 -9.24
C SER A 50 14.10 -6.67 -9.32
N LYS A 51 14.59 -7.18 -8.19
CA LYS A 51 15.78 -8.03 -8.17
C LYS A 51 15.59 -9.36 -8.89
N ALA A 52 14.42 -9.99 -8.75
CA ALA A 52 14.11 -11.26 -9.41
C ALA A 52 13.93 -11.13 -10.92
N THR A 53 13.35 -10.01 -11.39
CA THR A 53 13.11 -9.77 -12.82
C THR A 53 14.28 -9.09 -13.52
N LYS A 54 15.26 -8.57 -12.78
CA LYS A 54 16.42 -7.84 -13.32
C LYS A 54 17.11 -8.58 -14.46
N ASP A 55 17.44 -9.85 -14.27
CA ASP A 55 18.19 -10.63 -15.26
C ASP A 55 17.38 -10.85 -16.55
N ALA A 56 16.06 -11.06 -16.44
CA ALA A 56 15.17 -11.18 -17.59
C ALA A 56 15.05 -9.85 -18.36
N ILE A 57 15.06 -8.70 -17.68
CA ILE A 57 15.08 -7.37 -18.31
C ILE A 57 16.40 -7.13 -19.05
N LEU A 58 17.53 -7.44 -18.42
CA LEU A 58 18.86 -7.31 -19.02
C LEU A 58 19.04 -8.21 -20.24
N ALA A 59 18.48 -9.42 -20.19
CA ALA A 59 18.48 -10.37 -21.30
C ALA A 59 17.42 -10.06 -22.38
N SER A 60 16.55 -9.07 -22.15
CA SER A 60 15.37 -8.79 -23.00
C SER A 60 14.48 -10.02 -23.21
N ASP A 61 14.37 -10.87 -22.19
CA ASP A 61 13.55 -12.08 -22.20
C ASP A 61 12.11 -11.74 -21.82
N LEU A 62 11.39 -11.25 -22.84
CA LEU A 62 10.01 -10.79 -22.68
C LEU A 62 9.06 -11.90 -22.23
N ALA A 63 9.30 -13.14 -22.67
CA ALA A 63 8.45 -14.28 -22.32
C ALA A 63 8.56 -14.60 -20.82
N ASN A 64 9.78 -14.57 -20.26
CA ASN A 64 9.97 -14.76 -18.83
C ASN A 64 9.39 -13.60 -18.01
N LEU A 65 9.52 -12.35 -18.49
CA LEU A 65 8.89 -11.20 -17.82
C LEU A 65 7.36 -11.30 -17.81
N GLU A 66 6.76 -11.75 -18.92
CA GLU A 66 5.33 -11.98 -19.00
C GLU A 66 4.89 -13.07 -18.02
N SER A 67 5.67 -14.14 -17.88
CA SER A 67 5.40 -15.19 -16.88
C SER A 67 5.48 -14.64 -15.46
N PHE A 68 6.53 -13.89 -15.11
CA PHE A 68 6.70 -13.34 -13.76
C PHE A 68 5.63 -12.31 -13.41
N THR A 69 5.26 -11.43 -14.35
CA THR A 69 4.21 -10.44 -14.13
C THR A 69 2.84 -11.09 -13.93
N LYS A 70 2.51 -12.15 -14.68
CA LYS A 70 1.28 -12.92 -14.45
C LYS A 70 1.29 -13.68 -13.13
N GLU A 71 2.43 -14.25 -12.76
CA GLU A 71 2.57 -14.99 -11.51
C GLU A 71 2.41 -14.08 -10.30
N ILE A 72 3.03 -12.89 -10.29
CA ILE A 72 2.93 -11.99 -9.14
C ILE A 72 1.51 -11.42 -8.95
N VAL A 73 0.79 -11.14 -10.03
CA VAL A 73 -0.61 -10.67 -9.98
C VAL A 73 -1.58 -11.80 -9.62
N SER A 74 -1.15 -13.06 -9.64
CA SER A 74 -1.95 -14.15 -9.07
C SER A 74 -2.06 -14.09 -7.54
N ASN A 75 -1.19 -13.30 -6.89
CA ASN A 75 -1.35 -12.98 -5.47
C ASN A 75 -2.51 -11.99 -5.29
N PRO A 76 -3.54 -12.31 -4.51
CA PRO A 76 -4.72 -11.44 -4.32
C PRO A 76 -4.41 -10.07 -3.70
N GLU A 77 -3.25 -9.91 -3.06
CA GLU A 77 -2.83 -8.60 -2.53
C GLU A 77 -2.31 -7.65 -3.62
N ILE A 78 -1.93 -8.18 -4.79
CA ILE A 78 -1.32 -7.43 -5.89
C ILE A 78 -2.33 -7.31 -7.02
N VAL A 79 -2.79 -6.08 -7.26
CA VAL A 79 -3.84 -5.79 -8.24
C VAL A 79 -3.27 -5.74 -9.66
N TYR A 80 -2.10 -5.12 -9.80
CA TYR A 80 -1.42 -5.02 -11.07
C TYR A 80 0.09 -4.84 -10.89
N VAL A 81 0.82 -5.10 -11.96
CA VAL A 81 2.24 -4.76 -12.09
C VAL A 81 2.50 -4.29 -13.51
N LYS A 82 3.38 -3.31 -13.65
CA LYS A 82 3.83 -2.78 -14.94
C LYS A 82 5.34 -2.57 -14.90
N ILE A 83 6.03 -3.12 -15.88
CA ILE A 83 7.47 -2.97 -16.08
C ILE A 83 7.66 -2.14 -17.34
N ALA A 84 8.32 -1.00 -17.21
CA ALA A 84 8.63 -0.12 -18.34
C ALA A 84 10.12 0.19 -18.39
N ALA A 85 10.66 0.32 -19.60
CA ALA A 85 12.02 0.76 -19.83
C ALA A 85 12.01 1.85 -20.89
N GLN A 86 12.64 2.99 -20.61
CA GLN A 86 12.76 4.12 -21.55
C GLN A 86 11.40 4.59 -22.12
N GLY A 87 10.34 4.52 -21.31
CA GLY A 87 8.97 4.89 -21.71
C GLY A 87 8.22 3.83 -22.52
N ILE A 88 8.81 2.65 -22.73
CA ILE A 88 8.18 1.51 -23.40
C ILE A 88 7.79 0.48 -22.35
N THR A 89 6.51 0.10 -22.32
CA THR A 89 6.07 -1.04 -21.50
C THR A 89 6.71 -2.32 -22.05
N LEU A 90 7.48 -3.00 -21.20
CA LEU A 90 8.03 -4.31 -21.50
C LEU A 90 7.00 -5.39 -21.16
N SER A 91 6.46 -5.38 -19.95
CA SER A 91 5.48 -6.36 -19.51
C SER A 91 4.51 -5.74 -18.52
N GLU A 92 3.27 -6.16 -18.57
CA GLU A 92 2.23 -5.73 -17.64
C GLU A 92 1.23 -6.85 -17.38
N ALA A 93 0.66 -6.87 -16.19
CA ALA A 93 -0.39 -7.79 -15.80
C ALA A 93 -1.32 -7.12 -14.80
N GLY A 94 -2.60 -7.46 -14.88
CA GLY A 94 -3.67 -6.87 -14.06
C GLY A 94 -4.83 -6.37 -14.93
N PRO A 95 -5.88 -5.82 -14.30
CA PRO A 95 -7.02 -5.29 -15.03
C PRO A 95 -6.66 -4.03 -15.83
N ASP A 96 -7.22 -3.92 -17.03
CA ASP A 96 -6.97 -2.80 -17.97
C ASP A 96 -7.21 -1.41 -17.36
N GLU A 97 -8.11 -1.29 -16.38
CA GLU A 97 -8.44 -0.04 -15.70
C GLU A 97 -7.24 0.54 -14.93
N PHE A 98 -6.37 -0.33 -14.41
CA PHE A 98 -5.15 0.04 -13.70
C PHE A 98 -3.98 0.31 -14.66
N LEU A 99 -3.94 -0.36 -15.81
CA LEU A 99 -2.81 -0.31 -16.76
C LEU A 99 -2.90 0.88 -17.73
N LYS A 100 -4.11 1.25 -18.17
CA LYS A 100 -4.33 2.27 -19.20
C LYS A 100 -4.35 3.71 -18.69
N THR A 101 -4.44 3.89 -17.38
CA THR A 101 -4.48 5.21 -16.73
C THR A 101 -3.11 5.52 -16.14
N PRO A 102 -2.59 6.76 -16.26
CA PRO A 102 -1.40 7.16 -15.53
C PRO A 102 -1.60 6.96 -14.03
N ARG A 103 -0.68 6.24 -13.40
CA ARG A 103 -0.67 6.00 -11.96
C ARG A 103 0.34 6.89 -11.28
N ASN A 104 -0.05 7.46 -10.15
CA ASN A 104 0.84 8.25 -9.31
C ASN A 104 1.23 7.37 -8.13
N VAL A 105 2.51 7.36 -7.78
CA VAL A 105 2.98 6.63 -6.60
C VAL A 105 2.37 7.26 -5.35
N ASP A 106 1.79 6.43 -4.50
CA ASP A 106 1.24 6.83 -3.22
C ASP A 106 2.34 6.91 -2.17
N SER A 107 2.30 7.96 -1.37
CA SER A 107 3.23 8.13 -0.24
C SER A 107 2.60 7.77 1.09
N GLN A 108 1.28 7.91 1.18
CA GLN A 108 0.47 7.69 2.37
C GLN A 108 -0.84 7.00 2.01
N LEU A 109 -1.44 6.30 2.96
CA LEU A 109 -2.76 5.69 2.78
C LEU A 109 -3.85 6.72 2.48
N ALA A 110 -3.67 7.97 2.92
CA ALA A 110 -4.59 9.07 2.66
C ALA A 110 -4.55 9.57 1.20
N ASP A 111 -3.51 9.24 0.44
CA ASP A 111 -3.35 9.64 -0.96
C ASP A 111 -4.15 8.72 -1.91
N VAL A 112 -4.46 7.51 -1.45
CA VAL A 112 -5.16 6.48 -2.22
C VAL A 112 -6.60 6.89 -2.48
N ASN A 113 -6.97 6.97 -3.76
CA ASN A 113 -8.29 7.42 -4.21
C ASN A 113 -9.08 6.36 -4.99
N ASP A 114 -8.47 5.22 -5.30
CA ASP A 114 -9.02 4.18 -6.15
C ASP A 114 -8.99 2.78 -5.51
N GLY A 115 -8.62 2.71 -4.23
CA GLY A 115 -8.54 1.46 -3.47
C GLY A 115 -7.24 0.67 -3.70
N VAL A 116 -6.28 1.24 -4.43
CA VAL A 116 -5.00 0.60 -4.71
C VAL A 116 -3.86 1.50 -4.29
N PHE A 117 -2.95 0.96 -3.47
CA PHE A 117 -1.72 1.64 -3.09
C PHE A 117 -0.64 1.37 -4.13
N ASP A 118 -0.26 2.42 -4.85
CA ASP A 118 0.68 2.37 -5.97
C ASP A 118 2.13 2.63 -5.48
N VAL A 119 3.05 1.69 -5.72
CA VAL A 119 4.49 1.83 -5.42
C VAL A 119 5.33 1.67 -6.68
N SER A 120 6.46 2.38 -6.75
CA SER A 120 7.43 2.23 -7.83
C SER A 120 8.84 1.99 -7.34
N THR A 121 9.64 1.24 -8.11
CA THR A 121 11.07 1.08 -7.90
C THR A 121 11.82 1.03 -9.22
N GLU A 122 13.03 1.59 -9.23
CA GLU A 122 13.94 1.51 -10.37
C GLU A 122 14.71 0.19 -10.38
N ILE A 123 14.98 -0.32 -11.58
CA ILE A 123 15.87 -1.45 -11.79
C ILE A 123 17.25 -0.89 -12.13
N ILE A 124 18.17 -0.96 -11.17
CA ILE A 124 19.52 -0.41 -11.29
C ILE A 124 20.54 -1.55 -11.27
N GLU A 125 21.43 -1.58 -12.25
CA GLU A 125 22.60 -2.46 -12.27
C GLU A 125 23.86 -1.65 -12.55
N SER A 126 24.87 -1.77 -11.70
CA SER A 126 26.13 -1.00 -11.81
C SER A 126 25.96 0.52 -11.95
N GLY A 127 24.90 1.08 -11.36
CA GLY A 127 24.58 2.51 -11.42
C GLY A 127 23.84 2.96 -12.68
N ILE A 128 23.44 2.02 -13.54
CA ILE A 128 22.64 2.29 -14.75
C ILE A 128 21.20 1.85 -14.49
N THR A 129 20.25 2.74 -14.74
CA THR A 129 18.81 2.43 -14.69
C THR A 129 18.38 1.74 -15.98
N TYR A 130 17.91 0.51 -15.88
CA TYR A 130 17.43 -0.31 -17.01
C TYR A 130 15.91 -0.23 -17.20
N GLY A 131 15.18 0.13 -16.15
CA GLY A 131 13.74 0.27 -16.21
C GLY A 131 13.16 0.66 -14.85
N GLU A 132 11.84 0.71 -14.82
CA GLU A 132 11.02 1.03 -13.66
C GLU A 132 9.91 -0.02 -13.54
N ILE A 133 9.61 -0.43 -12.31
CA ILE A 133 8.50 -1.30 -11.98
C ILE A 133 7.51 -0.52 -11.15
N THR A 134 6.28 -0.42 -11.63
CA THR A 134 5.13 0.08 -10.88
C THR A 134 4.27 -1.11 -10.45
N MET A 135 3.84 -1.13 -9.19
CA MET A 135 3.04 -2.20 -8.62
C MET A 135 1.91 -1.60 -7.78
N GLY A 136 0.70 -2.09 -7.97
CA GLY A 136 -0.46 -1.69 -7.17
C GLY A 136 -0.87 -2.78 -6.20
N MET A 137 -1.08 -2.41 -4.94
CA MET A 137 -1.54 -3.33 -3.88
C MET A 137 -2.94 -2.96 -3.40
N SER A 138 -3.81 -3.94 -3.19
CA SER A 138 -5.15 -3.67 -2.66
C SER A 138 -5.07 -3.20 -1.20
N ILE A 139 -5.81 -2.14 -0.88
CA ILE A 139 -5.97 -1.67 0.51
C ILE A 139 -7.33 -2.00 1.10
N ASP A 140 -8.15 -2.82 0.42
CA ASP A 140 -9.53 -3.13 0.82
C ASP A 140 -9.60 -3.72 2.23
N ASN A 141 -8.64 -4.60 2.58
CA ASN A 141 -8.59 -5.22 3.90
C ASN A 141 -8.32 -4.19 5.00
N ILE A 142 -7.43 -3.22 4.74
CA ILE A 142 -7.06 -2.17 5.69
C ILE A 142 -8.22 -1.17 5.83
N GLN A 143 -8.83 -0.77 4.71
CA GLN A 143 -9.99 0.13 4.73
C GLN A 143 -11.18 -0.48 5.48
N ARG A 144 -11.42 -1.80 5.36
CA ARG A 144 -12.51 -2.46 6.10
C ARG A 144 -12.32 -2.37 7.61
N VAL A 145 -11.12 -2.68 8.09
CA VAL A 145 -10.78 -2.58 9.53
C VAL A 145 -10.92 -1.13 10.03
N LEU A 146 -10.52 -0.14 9.23
CA LEU A 146 -10.59 1.27 9.61
C LEU A 146 -12.02 1.84 9.54
N SER A 147 -12.84 1.38 8.60
CA SER A 147 -14.21 1.89 8.40
C SER A 147 -15.23 1.30 9.39
N GLU A 148 -15.03 0.09 9.89
CA GLU A 148 -15.89 -0.51 10.92
C GLU A 148 -15.84 0.20 12.28
N THR A 149 -14.86 1.10 12.48
CA THR A 149 -14.57 1.72 13.79
C THR A 149 -14.95 3.21 13.86
N LYS A 150 -15.63 3.75 12.84
CA LYS A 150 -16.06 5.15 12.76
C LYS A 150 -17.57 5.30 13.01
#